data_AF-A6W9E9-F1
#
_entry.id   AF-A6W9E9-F1
#
_cell.length_a   1.000
_cell.length_b   1.000
_cell.length_c   1.000
_cell.angle_alpha   90.00
_cell.angle_beta   90.00
_cell.angle_gamma   90.00
#
_symmetry.space_group_name_H-M   'P 1'
#
loop_
_entity.id
_entity.type
_entity.pdbx_description
1 polymer ?
#
loop_
_entity_poly.entity_id
_entity_poly.type
_entity_poly.pdbx_seq_one_letter_code
_entity_poly.pdbx_strand_id
1 'polypeptide(L)' 'MTTVTFDEATRTHPGGDRPAVEALDLHVEEGGFLVLAGSRVPA' A
#
# COMPACT_ATOMS: atom_id res chain seq x y z
N MET A 1 -18.85 4.24 -11.05
CA MET A 1 -18.53 3.55 -9.79
C MET A 1 -17.23 2.79 -9.95
N THR A 2 -16.14 3.53 -9.78
CA THR A 2 -14.79 2.98 -9.70
C THR A 2 -14.21 3.42 -8.38
N THR A 3 -14.04 2.46 -7.48
CA THR A 3 -13.31 2.63 -6.23
C THR A 3 -11.95 1.95 -6.37
N VAL A 4 -10.94 2.47 -5.69
CA VAL A 4 -9.69 1.74 -5.50
C VAL A 4 -9.73 1.11 -4.13
N THR A 5 -9.69 -0.22 -4.09
CA THR A 5 -9.73 -0.97 -2.83
C THR A 5 -8.51 -1.88 -2.74
N PHE A 6 -7.84 -1.83 -1.60
CA PHE A 6 -6.89 -2.84 -1.15
C PHE A 6 -7.48 -3.51 0.08
N ASP A 7 -7.56 -4.84 0.06
CA ASP A 7 -8.11 -5.68 1.13
C ASP A 7 -6.96 -6.55 1.67
N GLU A 8 -6.54 -6.25 2.90
CA GLU A 8 -5.39 -6.86 3.61
C GLU A 8 -4.15 -7.11 2.71
N ALA A 9 -3.89 -6.20 1.78
CA ALA A 9 -2.92 -6.44 0.72
C ALA A 9 -1.49 -6.42 1.26
N THR A 10 -0.73 -7.48 0.97
CA THR A 10 0.68 -7.61 1.38
C THR A 10 1.61 -7.61 0.16
N ARG A 11 2.67 -6.79 0.20
CA ARG A 11 3.68 -6.69 -0.86
C ARG A 11 5.07 -6.98 -0.33
N THR A 12 5.73 -7.97 -0.92
CA THR A 12 7.12 -8.33 -0.65
C THR A 12 8.02 -7.97 -1.83
N HIS A 13 9.29 -7.70 -1.53
CA HIS A 13 10.35 -7.48 -2.52
C HIS A 13 11.51 -8.45 -2.26
N PRO A 14 12.23 -8.92 -3.30
CA PRO A 14 13.39 -9.79 -3.12
C PRO A 14 14.45 -9.14 -2.24
N GLY A 15 15.05 -9.93 -1.34
CA GLY A 15 16.16 -9.50 -0.49
C GLY A 15 15.77 -8.78 0.80
N GLY A 16 14.49 -8.76 1.18
CA GLY A 16 14.03 -8.26 2.48
C GLY A 16 13.47 -9.37 3.37
N ASP A 17 13.85 -9.36 4.64
CA ASP A 17 13.34 -10.30 5.66
C ASP A 17 11.96 -9.91 6.20
N ARG A 18 11.45 -8.75 5.79
CA ARG A 18 10.13 -8.22 6.16
C ARG A 18 9.36 -7.77 4.93
N PRO A 19 8.03 -7.94 4.91
CA PRO A 19 7.19 -7.39 3.85
C PRO A 19 7.38 -5.87 3.78
N ALA A 20 7.41 -5.34 2.55
CA ALA A 20 7.53 -3.91 2.32
C ALA A 20 6.20 -3.18 2.58
N VAL A 21 5.09 -3.89 2.39
CA VAL A 21 3.75 -3.49 2.81
C VAL A 21 3.10 -4.72 3.44
N GLU A 22 2.55 -4.59 4.64
CA GLU A 22 1.92 -5.68 5.38
C GLU A 22 0.46 -5.33 5.67
N ALA A 23 -0.46 -6.22 5.28
CA ALA A 23 -1.91 -6.10 5.53
C ALA A 23 -2.50 -4.71 5.27
N LEU A 24 -2.23 -4.12 4.09
CA LEU A 24 -2.76 -2.81 3.73
C LEU A 24 -4.26 -2.91 3.42
N ASP A 25 -5.05 -2.26 4.27
CA ASP A 25 -6.47 -2.00 4.05
C ASP A 25 -6.65 -0.52 3.66
N LEU A 26 -7.20 -0.28 2.47
CA LEU A 26 -7.39 1.06 1.93
C LEU A 26 -8.60 1.09 1.00
N HIS A 27 -9.52 2.02 1.26
CA HIS A 27 -10.64 2.31 0.38
C HIS A 27 -10.60 3.77 -0.08
N VAL A 28 -10.55 3.96 -1.40
CA VAL A 28 -10.64 5.29 -2.02
C VAL A 28 -11.90 5.36 -2.85
N GLU A 29 -12.79 6.25 -2.40
CA GLU A 29 -14.07 6.54 -3.02
C GLU A 29 -13.92 7.25 -4.36
N GLU A 30 -14.98 7.20 -5.17
CA GLU A 30 -15.03 7.88 -6.47
C GLU A 30 -14.84 9.40 -6.30
N GLY A 31 -13.92 9.99 -7.08
CA GLY A 31 -13.55 11.41 -6.95
C GLY A 31 -12.58 11.71 -5.80
N GLY A 32 -12.19 10.70 -5.02
CA GLY A 32 -11.19 10.80 -3.96
C GLY A 32 -9.77 11.02 -4.51
N PHE A 33 -8.95 11.73 -3.73
CA PHE A 33 -7.54 11.97 -4.04
C PHE A 33 -6.67 11.51 -2.87
N LEU A 34 -5.82 10.53 -3.12
CA LEU A 34 -4.89 9.98 -2.14
C LEU A 34 -3.46 10.25 -2.57
N VAL A 35 -2.64 10.72 -1.62
CA VAL A 35 -1.18 10.79 -1.77
C VAL A 35 -0.55 9.90 -0.72
N LEU A 36 0.22 8.91 -1.18
CA LEU A 36 1.04 8.09 -0.30
C LEU A 36 2.48 8.64 -0.31
N ALA A 37 2.97 9.03 0.86
CA ALA A 37 4.33 9.52 1.04
C ALA A 37 5.07 8.66 2.06
N GLY A 38 6.35 8.40 1.81
CA GLY A 38 7.19 7.61 2.70
C GLY A 38 8.67 7.99 2.52
N SER A 39 9.44 7.80 3.58
CA SER A 39 10.89 7.91 3.54
C SER A 39 11.51 6.57 3.13
N ARG A 40 12.62 6.60 2.39
CA ARG A 40 13.40 5.40 2.13
C ARG A 40 13.97 4.89 3.45
N VAL A 41 13.59 3.67 3.85
CA VAL A 41 14.26 2.95 4.93
C VAL A 41 15.54 2.33 4.36
N PRO A 42 16.71 2.48 5.01
CA PRO A 42 17.93 1.79 4.58
C PRO A 42 17.72 0.28 4.60
N ALA A 43 18.35 -0.41 3.65
CA ALA A 43 18.29 -1.86 3.50
C ALA A 43 18.88 -2.57 4.71
#